data_AF-A0A5C5C775-F1
#
_entry.id   AF-A0A5C5C775-F1
#
_cell.length_a   1.000
_cell.length_b   1.000
_cell.length_c   1.000
_cell.angle_alpha   90.00
_cell.angle_beta   90.00
_cell.angle_gamma   90.00
#
_symmetry.space_group_name_H-M   'P 1'
#
loop_
_entity.id
_entity.type
_entity.pdbx_description
1 polymer ?
#
loop_
_entity_poly.entity_id
_entity_poly.type
_entity_poly.pdbx_seq_one_letter_code
_entity_poly.pdbx_strand_id
1 'polypeptide(L)'
;MKEFTRRNFLGMMGAMGAMGAMGAMAGCAPQSANAAEGVEGQSAEVVLSDGTVWRGTPEHIARLGGSTMPLEELNRRRKEYVDSQTEWVNEDGSVVPAPYVKMRALIHSHGFGCGEELNDTMFKRMQMLFTEEQAEAYLDMPWGCEFTANEFYHQSQRAGKDRTYDECKELCEFFSEAGWLPFRTRTEGITYNIPGYAEGVNTYSYCDEYYADPDGFDWPLGGNGLAEDHAYAGTPVFYSVPLSREVVAEESELLAYDDIEAVIKDHDYIAVQPCSCRYYPYVVECHEKGESFPTFKDFMRGDQGDFRDSNGDRIETCFAMGDDAEYLVSLGLGRRIDQEEALKILQQSRDDGFILHCLYGKEHAWVCQCNPKVCGITAQWAAGAEALGGWEELQKQSAFIGRTHYALEVNFTSCVGCGTCADRCPMDAITMDNYEGGPRVTDHLCQRCGQCAYVCPQSARKLVKRPDDEILEMPHLLEDDYNQKAAYRFEHNLIGRGTTASAFKF
;
A
#
# COMPACT_ATOMS: atom_id res chain seq x y z
N MET A 1 24.31 -31.15 -13.01
CA MET A 1 22.87 -30.95 -13.29
C MET A 1 22.53 -29.60 -12.73
N LYS A 2 22.31 -28.59 -13.59
CA LYS A 2 21.90 -27.25 -13.15
C LYS A 2 20.45 -27.33 -12.66
N GLU A 3 20.19 -26.87 -11.44
CA GLU A 3 18.84 -26.83 -10.87
C GLU A 3 17.94 -25.92 -11.71
N PHE A 4 16.79 -26.48 -12.11
CA PHE A 4 15.70 -25.73 -12.70
C PHE A 4 15.00 -24.97 -11.56
N THR A 5 15.18 -23.65 -11.47
CA THR A 5 14.38 -22.81 -10.57
C THR A 5 12.99 -22.57 -11.17
N ARG A 6 11.95 -22.41 -10.32
CA ARG A 6 10.55 -22.14 -10.75
C ARG A 6 10.43 -20.93 -11.68
N ARG A 7 11.35 -19.96 -11.61
CA ARG A 7 11.39 -18.75 -12.45
C ARG A 7 11.70 -19.05 -13.93
N ASN A 8 12.54 -20.05 -14.20
CA ASN A 8 12.81 -20.52 -15.56
C ASN A 8 11.58 -21.17 -16.22
N PHE A 9 10.63 -21.68 -15.43
CA PHE A 9 9.39 -22.27 -15.93
C PHE A 9 8.36 -21.20 -16.31
N LEU A 10 8.21 -20.13 -15.53
CA LEU A 10 7.30 -19.02 -15.83
C LEU A 10 7.79 -18.15 -17.01
N GLY A 11 9.10 -17.85 -17.07
CA GLY A 11 9.69 -17.17 -18.23
C GLY A 11 9.56 -17.97 -19.54
N MET A 12 9.52 -19.30 -19.45
CA MET A 12 9.30 -20.19 -20.60
C MET A 12 7.81 -20.24 -21.02
N MET A 13 6.86 -20.09 -20.10
CA MET A 13 5.43 -20.00 -20.44
C MET A 13 5.05 -18.68 -21.10
N GLY A 14 5.65 -17.54 -20.67
CA GLY A 14 5.47 -16.25 -21.35
C GLY A 14 5.92 -16.29 -22.82
N ALA A 15 7.02 -16.98 -23.12
CA ALA A 15 7.51 -17.17 -24.48
C ALA A 15 6.64 -18.12 -25.35
N MET A 16 5.94 -19.07 -24.72
CA MET A 16 5.04 -20.00 -25.42
C MET A 16 3.65 -19.41 -25.70
N GLY A 17 3.16 -18.48 -24.88
CA GLY A 17 1.93 -17.73 -25.13
C GLY A 17 1.99 -16.85 -26.37
N ALA A 18 3.17 -16.25 -26.63
CA ALA A 18 3.39 -15.38 -27.79
C ALA A 18 3.38 -16.11 -29.15
N MET A 19 3.61 -17.42 -29.18
CA MET A 19 3.61 -18.21 -30.43
C MET A 19 2.23 -18.77 -30.81
N GLY A 20 1.23 -18.67 -29.93
CA GLY A 20 -0.13 -19.20 -30.16
C GLY A 20 -1.11 -18.25 -30.87
N ALA A 21 -0.75 -16.97 -31.02
CA ALA A 21 -1.67 -15.92 -31.48
C ALA A 21 -1.36 -15.31 -32.86
N MET A 22 -0.60 -16.00 -33.72
CA MET A 22 -0.32 -15.55 -35.10
C MET A 22 -1.30 -16.08 -36.17
N GLY A 23 -2.52 -16.44 -35.78
CA GLY A 23 -3.54 -16.95 -36.68
C GLY A 23 -4.83 -16.15 -36.61
N ALA A 24 -5.03 -15.31 -37.63
CA ALA A 24 -6.25 -14.53 -37.90
C ALA A 24 -6.42 -13.24 -37.08
N MET A 25 -6.06 -12.11 -37.71
CA MET A 25 -6.90 -10.91 -37.85
C MET A 25 -6.25 -10.03 -38.92
N ALA A 26 -6.66 -10.27 -40.17
CA ALA A 26 -6.42 -9.37 -41.28
C ALA A 26 -7.51 -8.30 -41.27
N GLY A 27 -7.13 -7.02 -41.21
CA GLY A 27 -8.06 -5.93 -41.49
C GLY A 27 -7.69 -4.60 -40.85
N CYS A 28 -7.21 -3.69 -41.70
CA CYS A 28 -7.16 -2.24 -41.51
C CYS A 28 -5.99 -1.67 -40.69
N ALA A 29 -4.83 -1.59 -41.36
CA ALA A 29 -3.80 -0.59 -41.05
C ALA A 29 -4.18 0.78 -41.65
N PRO A 30 -3.95 1.91 -40.95
CA PRO A 30 -3.59 3.16 -41.60
C PRO A 30 -2.06 3.30 -41.68
N GLN A 31 -1.63 3.93 -42.77
CA GLN A 31 -0.27 4.03 -43.28
C GLN A 31 0.73 4.72 -42.34
N SER A 32 1.94 4.17 -42.28
CA SER A 32 3.16 4.87 -41.90
C SER A 32 3.53 5.95 -42.93
N ALA A 33 3.94 7.13 -42.48
CA ALA A 33 5.08 7.90 -43.03
C ALA A 33 5.20 9.27 -42.34
N ASN A 34 6.28 9.51 -41.57
CA ASN A 34 7.45 10.22 -42.07
C ASN A 34 8.50 10.46 -40.98
N ALA A 35 9.74 10.47 -41.45
CA ALA A 35 10.97 10.62 -40.70
C ALA A 35 11.16 12.02 -40.08
N ALA A 36 12.01 12.01 -39.06
CA ALA A 36 12.64 13.10 -38.32
C ALA A 36 12.74 14.47 -39.02
N GLU A 37 12.33 15.51 -38.29
CA GLU A 37 12.97 16.84 -38.27
C GLU A 37 12.67 17.50 -36.91
N GLY A 38 13.68 18.16 -36.33
CA GLY A 38 13.71 18.53 -34.91
C GLY A 38 12.73 19.62 -34.51
N VAL A 39 12.23 19.52 -33.26
CA VAL A 39 11.54 20.59 -32.55
C VAL A 39 12.00 20.57 -31.08
N GLU A 40 12.42 21.74 -30.59
CA GLU A 40 12.81 22.03 -29.22
C GLU A 40 11.66 21.77 -28.23
N GLY A 41 12.00 21.19 -27.07
CA GLY A 41 11.32 21.38 -25.78
C GLY A 41 9.82 21.08 -25.75
N GLN A 42 9.44 19.81 -25.86
CA GLN A 42 8.15 19.33 -25.33
C GLN A 42 8.45 18.39 -24.16
N SER A 43 7.93 18.74 -22.98
CA SER A 43 7.85 17.84 -21.82
C SER A 43 7.23 16.52 -22.29
N ALA A 44 7.94 15.41 -22.14
CA ALA A 44 7.43 14.11 -22.52
C ALA A 44 6.16 13.80 -21.70
N GLU A 45 5.02 13.59 -22.37
CA GLU A 45 3.80 13.11 -21.71
C GLU A 45 4.12 11.77 -21.04
N VAL A 46 3.85 11.66 -19.74
CA VAL A 46 4.06 10.42 -18.99
C VAL A 46 2.88 9.52 -19.26
N VAL A 47 3.12 8.46 -20.02
CA VAL A 47 2.13 7.41 -20.30
C VAL A 47 2.26 6.35 -19.20
N LEU A 48 1.15 6.11 -18.50
CA LEU A 48 0.98 5.08 -17.48
C LEU A 48 0.96 3.69 -18.11
N SER A 49 1.09 2.65 -17.29
CA SER A 49 1.22 1.26 -17.77
C SER A 49 -0.04 0.74 -18.48
N ASP A 50 -1.20 1.38 -18.27
CA ASP A 50 -2.45 1.13 -18.99
C ASP A 50 -2.64 1.98 -20.28
N GLY A 51 -1.64 2.78 -20.64
CA GLY A 51 -1.69 3.68 -21.80
C GLY A 51 -2.38 5.03 -21.55
N THR A 52 -2.86 5.29 -20.33
CA THR A 52 -3.37 6.62 -19.96
C THR A 52 -2.24 7.61 -19.76
N VAL A 53 -2.50 8.91 -19.94
CA VAL A 53 -1.48 9.94 -19.72
C VAL A 53 -1.68 10.50 -18.31
N TRP A 54 -0.65 10.42 -17.46
CA TRP A 54 -0.65 11.12 -16.18
C TRP A 54 -0.61 12.62 -16.44
N ARG A 55 -1.74 13.29 -16.20
CA ARG A 55 -1.90 14.75 -16.36
C ARG A 55 -1.92 15.49 -15.02
N GLY A 56 -1.52 14.83 -13.92
CA GLY A 56 -1.78 15.29 -12.56
C GLY A 56 -3.24 15.07 -12.17
N THR A 57 -3.55 15.22 -10.89
CA THR A 57 -4.91 14.99 -10.39
C THR A 57 -5.88 16.07 -10.94
N PRO A 58 -7.09 15.73 -11.40
CA PRO A 58 -8.09 16.75 -11.79
C PRO A 58 -8.35 17.81 -10.71
N GLU A 59 -8.69 19.05 -11.11
CA GLU A 59 -8.79 20.23 -10.22
C GLU A 59 -9.73 20.04 -9.02
N HIS A 60 -10.78 19.23 -9.17
CA HIS A 60 -11.71 18.94 -8.07
C HIS A 60 -11.07 18.10 -6.95
N ILE A 61 -10.04 17.30 -7.25
CA ILE A 61 -9.34 16.45 -6.28
C ILE A 61 -8.24 17.24 -5.58
N ALA A 62 -7.59 18.19 -6.27
CA ALA A 62 -6.68 19.13 -5.64
C ALA A 62 -7.35 19.92 -4.50
N ARG A 63 -8.65 20.22 -4.62
CA ARG A 63 -9.43 20.89 -3.56
C ARG A 63 -9.75 20.01 -2.36
N LEU A 64 -9.66 18.69 -2.50
CA LEU A 64 -10.04 17.71 -1.48
C LEU A 64 -8.84 17.01 -0.84
N GLY A 65 -7.60 17.21 -1.33
CA GLY A 65 -6.39 16.56 -0.81
C GLY A 65 -5.43 15.97 -1.86
N GLY A 66 -5.66 16.15 -3.15
CA GLY A 66 -4.75 15.74 -4.23
C GLY A 66 -3.78 16.83 -4.68
N SER A 67 -3.03 16.56 -5.76
CA SER A 67 -2.08 17.51 -6.35
C SER A 67 -2.13 17.51 -7.88
N THR A 68 -2.11 18.68 -8.51
CA THR A 68 -2.06 18.78 -9.98
C THR A 68 -0.61 18.78 -10.52
N MET A 69 0.40 18.50 -9.69
CA MET A 69 1.80 18.56 -10.08
C MET A 69 2.13 17.51 -11.15
N PRO A 70 2.68 17.91 -12.32
CA PRO A 70 3.18 16.96 -13.30
C PRO A 70 4.35 16.15 -12.74
N LEU A 71 4.49 14.88 -13.17
CA LEU A 71 5.56 14.00 -12.69
C LEU A 71 6.97 14.57 -12.96
N GLU A 72 7.17 15.29 -14.05
CA GLU A 72 8.44 15.96 -14.36
C GLU A 72 8.84 16.96 -13.27
N GLU A 73 7.91 17.82 -12.85
CA GLU A 73 8.13 18.79 -11.78
C GLU A 73 8.29 18.10 -10.42
N LEU A 74 7.52 17.04 -10.16
CA LEU A 74 7.66 16.22 -8.95
C LEU A 74 9.06 15.60 -8.87
N ASN A 75 9.52 14.96 -9.94
CA ASN A 75 10.84 14.35 -10.00
C ASN A 75 11.96 15.38 -9.94
N ARG A 76 11.77 16.60 -10.46
CA ARG A 76 12.71 17.72 -10.25
C ARG A 76 12.85 18.04 -8.75
N ARG A 77 11.74 18.18 -8.01
CA ARG A 77 11.76 18.45 -6.56
C ARG A 77 12.33 17.29 -5.76
N ARG A 78 11.97 16.04 -6.09
CA ARG A 78 12.57 14.83 -5.51
C ARG A 78 14.09 14.87 -5.67
N LYS A 79 14.57 15.20 -6.88
CA LYS A 79 16.00 15.27 -7.17
C LYS A 79 16.71 16.34 -6.34
N GLU A 80 16.13 17.53 -6.22
CA GLU A 80 16.67 18.59 -5.37
C GLU A 80 16.77 18.15 -3.91
N TYR A 81 15.71 17.51 -3.38
CA TYR A 81 15.70 16.98 -2.01
C TYR A 81 16.74 15.88 -1.80
N VAL A 82 16.81 14.89 -2.69
CA VAL A 82 17.77 13.78 -2.63
C VAL A 82 19.21 14.29 -2.78
N ASP A 83 19.47 15.18 -3.73
CA ASP A 83 20.82 15.71 -3.96
C ASP A 83 21.31 16.57 -2.78
N SER A 84 20.39 17.19 -2.03
CA SER A 84 20.72 17.94 -0.82
C SER A 84 21.18 17.07 0.36
N GLN A 85 20.92 15.76 0.33
CA GLN A 85 21.28 14.87 1.42
C GLN A 85 22.77 14.54 1.41
N THR A 86 23.35 14.52 2.61
CA THR A 86 24.76 14.21 2.87
C THR A 86 24.91 12.95 3.72
N GLU A 87 26.14 12.62 4.11
CA GLU A 87 26.40 11.59 5.11
C GLU A 87 25.68 11.89 6.43
N TRP A 88 25.32 10.83 7.16
CA TRP A 88 24.73 10.90 8.49
C TRP A 88 25.73 10.39 9.53
N VAL A 89 25.77 10.99 10.70
CA VAL A 89 26.66 10.58 11.79
C VAL A 89 25.78 10.05 12.93
N ASN A 90 25.92 8.76 13.21
CA ASN A 90 25.23 8.09 14.31
C ASN A 90 25.69 8.65 15.67
N GLU A 91 24.91 8.42 16.72
CA GLU A 91 25.23 8.85 18.08
C GLU A 91 26.57 8.27 18.58
N ASP A 92 26.94 7.07 18.11
CA ASP A 92 28.21 6.41 18.43
C ASP A 92 29.42 6.97 17.62
N GLY A 93 29.18 7.92 16.72
CA GLY A 93 30.18 8.54 15.86
C GLY A 93 30.48 7.78 14.57
N SER A 94 29.84 6.63 14.31
CA SER A 94 29.93 5.96 13.02
C SER A 94 29.23 6.78 11.93
N VAL A 95 29.79 6.75 10.71
CA VAL A 95 29.29 7.54 9.59
C VAL A 95 28.54 6.63 8.62
N VAL A 96 27.30 6.99 8.32
CA VAL A 96 26.49 6.41 7.25
C VAL A 96 26.79 7.17 5.95
N PRO A 97 27.34 6.49 4.93
CA PRO A 97 27.66 7.13 3.65
C PRO A 97 26.45 7.78 2.96
N ALA A 98 26.70 8.86 2.23
CA ALA A 98 25.67 9.64 1.55
C ALA A 98 24.76 8.81 0.60
N PRO A 99 25.23 7.79 -0.15
CA PRO A 99 24.34 6.98 -1.00
C PRO A 99 23.16 6.35 -0.25
N TYR A 100 23.38 5.87 0.98
CA TYR A 100 22.33 5.30 1.82
C TYR A 100 21.32 6.36 2.27
N VAL A 101 21.81 7.51 2.75
CA VAL A 101 20.95 8.63 3.16
C VAL A 101 20.09 9.13 2.00
N LYS A 102 20.69 9.20 0.79
CA LYS A 102 20.00 9.55 -0.45
C LYS A 102 18.95 8.52 -0.86
N MET A 103 19.28 7.23 -0.78
CA MET A 103 18.34 6.14 -1.10
C MET A 103 17.13 6.17 -0.17
N ARG A 104 17.34 6.43 1.13
CA ARG A 104 16.26 6.65 2.08
C ARG A 104 15.43 7.88 1.74
N ALA A 105 16.06 8.99 1.42
CA ALA A 105 15.37 10.22 1.03
C ALA A 105 14.54 10.05 -0.24
N LEU A 106 15.02 9.23 -1.19
CA LEU A 106 14.26 8.89 -2.38
C LEU A 106 12.96 8.15 -2.02
N ILE A 107 13.03 7.12 -1.17
CA ILE A 107 11.83 6.41 -0.69
C ILE A 107 10.93 7.34 0.15
N HIS A 108 11.51 8.19 1.00
CA HIS A 108 10.75 9.19 1.77
C HIS A 108 9.96 10.14 0.86
N SER A 109 10.47 10.42 -0.33
CA SER A 109 9.83 11.27 -1.34
C SER A 109 8.80 10.54 -2.22
N HIS A 110 8.49 9.27 -1.91
CA HIS A 110 7.39 8.49 -2.50
C HIS A 110 6.30 8.22 -1.46
N GLY A 111 5.05 8.16 -1.91
CA GLY A 111 3.92 7.87 -1.03
C GLY A 111 3.79 8.89 0.10
N PHE A 112 3.31 8.41 1.25
CA PHE A 112 3.15 9.26 2.42
C PHE A 112 4.48 9.51 3.17
N GLY A 113 5.56 8.82 2.81
CA GLY A 113 6.87 8.97 3.43
C GLY A 113 7.20 7.92 4.51
N CYS A 114 8.43 7.97 5.01
CA CYS A 114 8.95 7.09 6.05
C CYS A 114 9.34 7.82 7.35
N GLY A 115 8.72 8.96 7.65
CA GLY A 115 9.10 9.84 8.75
C GLY A 115 10.21 10.82 8.35
N GLU A 116 10.34 11.95 9.01
CA GLU A 116 11.31 13.00 8.65
C GLU A 116 12.63 12.89 9.39
N GLU A 117 12.57 12.63 10.71
CA GLU A 117 13.76 12.55 11.53
C GLU A 117 14.53 11.26 11.32
N LEU A 118 15.83 11.40 11.07
CA LEU A 118 16.78 10.31 10.95
C LEU A 118 17.18 9.77 12.34
N ASN A 119 17.49 8.48 12.40
CA ASN A 119 17.95 7.78 13.59
C ASN A 119 18.96 6.68 13.20
N ASP A 120 19.68 6.15 14.18
CA ASP A 120 20.82 5.26 13.96
C ASP A 120 20.44 3.85 13.46
N THR A 121 19.18 3.44 13.58
CA THR A 121 18.76 2.07 13.23
C THR A 121 18.29 1.96 11.78
N MET A 122 17.72 3.02 11.20
CA MET A 122 17.04 2.94 9.90
C MET A 122 17.94 2.58 8.71
N PHE A 123 19.25 2.77 8.83
CA PHE A 123 20.23 2.51 7.76
C PHE A 123 20.84 1.10 7.84
N LYS A 124 20.81 0.46 9.01
CA LYS A 124 21.56 -0.77 9.27
C LYS A 124 21.20 -1.89 8.31
N ARG A 125 19.90 -2.17 8.12
CA ARG A 125 19.46 -3.20 7.17
C ARG A 125 19.84 -2.87 5.73
N MET A 126 19.77 -1.61 5.34
CA MET A 126 20.20 -1.20 4.00
C MET A 126 21.71 -1.41 3.80
N GLN A 127 22.54 -1.12 4.80
CA GLN A 127 23.98 -1.38 4.79
C GLN A 127 24.34 -2.87 4.87
N MET A 128 23.45 -3.70 5.43
CA MET A 128 23.59 -5.16 5.43
C MET A 128 23.24 -5.77 4.06
N LEU A 129 22.22 -5.22 3.40
CA LEU A 129 21.71 -5.74 2.14
C LEU A 129 22.53 -5.25 0.94
N PHE A 130 22.95 -3.99 0.95
CA PHE A 130 23.48 -3.31 -0.23
C PHE A 130 24.87 -2.73 0.01
N THR A 131 25.69 -2.75 -1.03
CA THR A 131 26.93 -1.96 -1.08
C THR A 131 26.62 -0.49 -1.43
N GLU A 132 27.58 0.41 -1.21
CA GLU A 132 27.43 1.82 -1.62
C GLU A 132 27.20 1.96 -3.12
N GLU A 133 27.90 1.16 -3.94
CA GLU A 133 27.79 1.16 -5.39
C GLU A 133 26.41 0.64 -5.87
N GLN A 134 25.84 -0.32 -5.14
CA GLN A 134 24.47 -0.76 -5.37
C GLN A 134 23.47 0.33 -4.98
N ALA A 135 23.62 0.97 -3.82
CA ALA A 135 22.77 2.10 -3.41
C ALA A 135 22.83 3.25 -4.44
N GLU A 136 24.00 3.56 -4.99
CA GLU A 136 24.13 4.51 -6.10
C GLU A 136 23.42 4.04 -7.37
N ALA A 137 23.49 2.75 -7.70
CA ALA A 137 22.78 2.20 -8.84
C ALA A 137 21.24 2.27 -8.67
N TYR A 138 20.74 2.08 -7.46
CA TYR A 138 19.32 2.27 -7.13
C TYR A 138 18.88 3.73 -7.37
N LEU A 139 19.70 4.69 -6.94
CA LEU A 139 19.46 6.12 -7.17
C LEU A 139 19.48 6.49 -8.66
N ASP A 140 20.22 5.76 -9.49
CA ASP A 140 20.29 5.98 -10.94
C ASP A 140 19.07 5.39 -11.71
N MET A 141 18.15 4.66 -11.05
CA MET A 141 16.95 4.09 -11.68
C MET A 141 15.89 5.15 -12.02
N PRO A 142 14.95 4.89 -12.95
CA PRO A 142 13.81 5.78 -13.21
C PRO A 142 12.91 5.96 -11.97
N TRP A 143 12.47 7.19 -11.70
CA TRP A 143 11.70 7.54 -10.49
C TRP A 143 10.24 7.82 -10.79
N GLY A 144 9.35 7.42 -9.89
CA GLY A 144 7.92 7.70 -9.96
C GLY A 144 7.21 7.10 -11.18
N CYS A 145 7.78 6.08 -11.82
CA CYS A 145 7.21 5.39 -12.96
C CYS A 145 7.60 3.91 -12.96
N GLU A 146 6.84 3.10 -13.71
CA GLU A 146 7.29 1.77 -14.11
C GLU A 146 8.41 1.88 -15.16
N PHE A 147 9.36 0.96 -15.11
CA PHE A 147 10.45 0.89 -16.08
C PHE A 147 10.94 -0.54 -16.30
N THR A 148 11.46 -0.81 -17.49
CA THR A 148 12.15 -2.04 -17.84
C THR A 148 13.65 -1.94 -17.54
N ALA A 149 14.34 -3.07 -17.43
CA ALA A 149 15.80 -3.09 -17.33
C ALA A 149 16.49 -2.37 -18.52
N ASN A 150 15.84 -2.35 -19.70
CA ASN A 150 16.34 -1.65 -20.87
C ASN A 150 16.26 -0.12 -20.72
N GLU A 151 15.21 0.39 -20.10
CA GLU A 151 15.06 1.82 -19.82
C GLU A 151 16.04 2.28 -18.74
N PHE A 152 16.25 1.46 -17.70
CA PHE A 152 17.30 1.71 -16.71
C PHE A 152 18.70 1.74 -17.37
N TYR A 153 18.97 0.80 -18.27
CA TYR A 153 20.22 0.79 -19.06
C TYR A 153 20.39 2.08 -19.86
N HIS A 154 19.40 2.49 -20.66
CA HIS A 154 19.50 3.71 -21.46
C HIS A 154 19.60 4.98 -20.61
N GLN A 155 18.94 5.03 -19.45
CA GLN A 155 19.10 6.11 -18.48
C GLN A 155 20.52 6.18 -17.94
N SER A 156 21.10 5.03 -17.55
CA SER A 156 22.49 4.94 -17.10
C SER A 156 23.46 5.44 -18.16
N GLN A 157 23.26 5.06 -19.43
CA GLN A 157 24.07 5.53 -20.56
C GLN A 157 23.97 7.05 -20.77
N ARG A 158 22.76 7.62 -20.69
CA ARG A 158 22.54 9.09 -20.78
C ARG A 158 23.20 9.85 -19.63
N ALA A 159 23.28 9.24 -18.45
CA ALA A 159 23.98 9.78 -17.29
C ALA A 159 25.51 9.60 -17.36
N GLY A 160 26.05 9.02 -18.43
CA GLY A 160 27.48 8.80 -18.62
C GLY A 160 28.06 7.67 -17.75
N LYS A 161 27.22 6.73 -17.30
CA LYS A 161 27.63 5.54 -16.54
C LYS A 161 28.00 4.40 -17.50
N ASP A 162 29.00 3.60 -17.14
CA ASP A 162 29.50 2.50 -17.98
C ASP A 162 28.79 1.15 -17.73
N ARG A 163 27.55 1.18 -17.20
CA ARG A 163 26.77 -0.04 -16.90
C ARG A 163 26.25 -0.70 -18.16
N THR A 164 26.51 -1.98 -18.31
CA THR A 164 25.96 -2.83 -19.36
C THR A 164 24.47 -3.14 -19.13
N TYR A 165 23.78 -3.60 -20.17
CA TYR A 165 22.39 -4.05 -20.05
C TYR A 165 22.24 -5.20 -19.05
N ASP A 166 23.15 -6.18 -19.10
CA ASP A 166 23.12 -7.35 -18.22
C ASP A 166 23.30 -6.94 -16.75
N GLU A 167 24.23 -6.03 -16.46
CA GLU A 167 24.39 -5.47 -15.10
C GLU A 167 23.13 -4.73 -14.62
N CYS A 168 22.51 -3.91 -15.47
CA CYS A 168 21.26 -3.24 -15.13
C CYS A 168 20.13 -4.23 -14.82
N LYS A 169 20.03 -5.31 -15.60
CA LYS A 169 19.05 -6.37 -15.37
C LYS A 169 19.31 -7.12 -14.07
N GLU A 170 20.55 -7.52 -13.81
CA GLU A 170 20.96 -8.19 -12.57
C GLU A 170 20.68 -7.33 -11.35
N LEU A 171 20.91 -6.01 -11.42
CA LEU A 171 20.57 -5.07 -10.37
C LEU A 171 19.06 -5.00 -10.12
N CYS A 172 18.23 -4.94 -11.17
CA CYS A 172 16.78 -4.97 -11.01
C CYS A 172 16.32 -6.26 -10.30
N GLU A 173 16.83 -7.42 -10.74
CA GLU A 173 16.51 -8.71 -10.13
C GLU A 173 16.97 -8.76 -8.66
N PHE A 174 18.16 -8.25 -8.36
CA PHE A 174 18.72 -8.20 -7.02
C PHE A 174 17.89 -7.34 -6.04
N PHE A 175 17.53 -6.11 -6.43
CA PHE A 175 16.71 -5.26 -5.56
C PHE A 175 15.29 -5.80 -5.41
N SER A 176 14.77 -6.48 -6.43
CA SER A 176 13.47 -7.14 -6.39
C SER A 176 13.47 -8.31 -5.41
N GLU A 177 14.49 -9.18 -5.44
CA GLU A 177 14.65 -10.26 -4.46
C GLU A 177 14.84 -9.76 -3.03
N ALA A 178 15.40 -8.55 -2.86
CA ALA A 178 15.54 -7.90 -1.57
C ALA A 178 14.25 -7.23 -1.05
N GLY A 179 13.18 -7.12 -1.86
CA GLY A 179 11.95 -6.43 -1.47
C GLY A 179 11.92 -4.92 -1.77
N TRP A 180 12.91 -4.38 -2.47
CA TRP A 180 13.09 -2.93 -2.71
C TRP A 180 12.73 -2.46 -4.11
N LEU A 181 12.40 -3.39 -5.01
CA LEU A 181 12.02 -3.08 -6.38
C LEU A 181 10.96 -4.08 -6.87
N PRO A 182 9.67 -3.86 -6.50
CA PRO A 182 8.58 -4.67 -7.00
C PRO A 182 8.60 -4.78 -8.52
N PHE A 183 8.20 -5.95 -9.00
CA PHE A 183 8.11 -6.20 -10.43
C PHE A 183 6.68 -6.51 -10.83
N ARG A 184 6.38 -6.26 -12.10
CA ARG A 184 5.12 -6.60 -12.73
C ARG A 184 5.34 -7.30 -14.04
N THR A 185 4.43 -8.22 -14.37
CA THR A 185 4.50 -8.97 -15.62
C THR A 185 3.62 -8.26 -16.66
N ARG A 186 4.25 -7.67 -17.68
CA ARG A 186 3.55 -7.04 -18.81
C ARG A 186 3.75 -7.85 -20.09
N THR A 187 3.05 -7.47 -21.17
CA THR A 187 3.15 -8.17 -22.47
C THR A 187 4.54 -8.00 -23.09
N GLU A 188 5.13 -6.83 -22.90
CA GLU A 188 6.44 -6.40 -23.38
C GLU A 188 7.61 -6.89 -22.51
N GLY A 189 7.34 -7.43 -21.32
CA GLY A 189 8.34 -7.96 -20.41
C GLY A 189 8.06 -7.62 -18.95
N ILE A 190 9.10 -7.74 -18.12
CA ILE A 190 9.04 -7.39 -16.71
C ILE A 190 9.29 -5.88 -16.57
N THR A 191 8.36 -5.18 -15.92
CA THR A 191 8.55 -3.81 -15.46
C THR A 191 8.82 -3.79 -13.95
N TYR A 192 9.46 -2.74 -13.49
CA TYR A 192 9.87 -2.50 -12.11
C TYR A 192 9.49 -1.09 -11.71
N ASN A 193 9.36 -0.83 -10.42
CA ASN A 193 9.20 0.52 -9.90
C ASN A 193 9.85 0.68 -8.54
N ILE A 194 10.24 1.92 -8.23
CA ILE A 194 10.64 2.30 -6.87
C ILE A 194 9.37 2.43 -6.03
N PRO A 195 9.22 1.65 -4.95
CA PRO A 195 7.98 1.65 -4.20
C PRO A 195 7.97 2.74 -3.11
N GLY A 196 6.80 2.97 -2.53
CA GLY A 196 6.67 3.76 -1.30
C GLY A 196 7.24 3.03 -0.07
N TYR A 197 7.15 3.68 1.10
CA TYR A 197 7.62 3.06 2.34
C TYR A 197 6.68 1.96 2.84
N ALA A 198 5.40 2.24 3.11
CA ALA A 198 4.55 1.26 3.77
C ALA A 198 4.12 0.15 2.82
N GLU A 199 3.49 0.55 1.72
CA GLU A 199 3.00 -0.29 0.62
C GLU A 199 4.13 -0.89 -0.24
N GLY A 200 5.37 -0.59 0.13
CA GLY A 200 6.58 -1.07 -0.51
C GLY A 200 7.50 -1.78 0.47
N VAL A 201 8.63 -1.13 0.76
CA VAL A 201 9.75 -1.72 1.51
C VAL A 201 9.28 -2.36 2.82
N ASN A 202 8.37 -1.70 3.56
CA ASN A 202 7.87 -2.21 4.83
C ASN A 202 6.99 -3.46 4.65
N THR A 203 6.02 -3.46 3.73
CA THR A 203 5.18 -4.65 3.45
C THR A 203 6.00 -5.87 3.05
N TYR A 204 7.13 -5.68 2.37
CA TYR A 204 8.00 -6.77 1.94
C TYR A 204 9.10 -7.14 2.96
N SER A 205 9.18 -6.41 4.07
CA SER A 205 10.15 -6.68 5.15
C SER A 205 9.63 -7.67 6.21
N TYR A 206 8.32 -7.95 6.24
CA TYR A 206 7.77 -8.98 7.13
C TYR A 206 8.25 -10.36 6.67
N CYS A 207 9.10 -11.00 7.47
CA CYS A 207 9.73 -12.27 7.12
C CYS A 207 10.07 -13.08 8.37
N ASP A 208 10.42 -14.35 8.19
CA ASP A 208 10.79 -15.23 9.31
C ASP A 208 11.98 -14.71 10.14
N GLU A 209 12.90 -13.94 9.55
CA GLU A 209 13.99 -13.27 10.27
C GLU A 209 13.46 -12.27 11.30
N TYR A 210 12.51 -11.42 10.90
CA TYR A 210 11.87 -10.46 11.79
C TYR A 210 11.13 -11.16 12.94
N TYR A 211 10.32 -12.18 12.63
CA TYR A 211 9.55 -12.86 13.65
C TYR A 211 10.42 -13.73 14.58
N ALA A 212 11.60 -14.16 14.14
CA ALA A 212 12.55 -14.88 14.98
C ALA A 212 13.20 -13.99 16.05
N ASP A 213 13.46 -12.73 15.76
CA ASP A 213 14.03 -11.76 16.70
C ASP A 213 13.47 -10.35 16.45
N PRO A 214 12.25 -10.05 16.92
CA PRO A 214 11.61 -8.78 16.60
C PRO A 214 12.30 -7.56 17.22
N ASP A 215 12.93 -7.73 18.39
CA ASP A 215 13.65 -6.68 19.10
C ASP A 215 15.02 -6.39 18.47
N GLY A 216 15.67 -7.41 17.91
CA GLY A 216 16.95 -7.29 17.20
C GLY A 216 16.82 -6.97 15.71
N PHE A 217 15.61 -6.97 15.15
CA PHE A 217 15.40 -6.72 13.73
C PHE A 217 15.58 -5.24 13.37
N ASP A 218 16.58 -4.96 12.53
CA ASP A 218 16.84 -3.63 12.01
C ASP A 218 15.78 -3.24 10.96
N TRP A 219 14.71 -2.58 11.38
CA TRP A 219 13.69 -2.08 10.47
C TRP A 219 14.27 -1.04 9.49
N PRO A 220 14.11 -1.22 8.16
CA PRO A 220 14.67 -0.30 7.19
C PRO A 220 13.87 1.00 7.17
N LEU A 221 14.56 2.13 6.96
CA LEU A 221 14.00 3.46 6.60
C LEU A 221 13.16 4.20 7.65
N GLY A 222 12.56 3.50 8.62
CA GLY A 222 11.62 4.07 9.59
C GLY A 222 12.23 5.17 10.45
N GLY A 223 11.83 6.42 10.19
CA GLY A 223 12.17 7.60 10.98
C GLY A 223 11.07 8.02 11.95
N ASN A 224 11.36 9.00 12.81
CA ASN A 224 10.29 9.62 13.61
C ASN A 224 9.42 10.51 12.72
N GLY A 225 8.20 10.81 13.17
CA GLY A 225 7.26 11.62 12.39
C GLY A 225 6.40 10.84 11.39
N LEU A 226 6.41 9.49 11.46
CA LEU A 226 5.64 8.64 10.54
C LEU A 226 4.12 8.85 10.67
N ALA A 227 3.62 9.13 11.88
CA ALA A 227 2.20 9.37 12.12
C ALA A 227 1.74 10.68 11.46
N GLU A 228 2.58 11.72 11.50
CA GLU A 228 2.38 12.98 10.81
C GLU A 228 2.40 12.78 9.29
N ASP A 229 3.40 12.06 8.78
CA ASP A 229 3.51 11.73 7.36
C ASP A 229 2.23 11.04 6.85
N HIS A 230 1.71 10.07 7.62
CA HIS A 230 0.44 9.41 7.31
C HIS A 230 -0.75 10.39 7.34
N ALA A 231 -0.83 11.24 8.36
CA ALA A 231 -1.95 12.17 8.51
C ALA A 231 -1.94 13.28 7.44
N TYR A 232 -0.77 13.70 6.98
CA TYR A 232 -0.57 14.77 6.00
C TYR A 232 -0.37 14.27 4.56
N ALA A 233 -0.71 13.02 4.28
CA ALA A 233 -0.47 12.40 2.99
C ALA A 233 -1.36 12.93 1.85
N GLY A 234 -2.33 13.81 2.15
CA GLY A 234 -3.30 14.31 1.18
C GLY A 234 -4.45 13.33 0.93
N THR A 235 -4.13 12.09 0.57
CA THR A 235 -5.09 10.97 0.45
C THR A 235 -4.75 9.88 1.49
N PRO A 236 -5.72 9.09 1.98
CA PRO A 236 -5.42 8.02 2.93
C PRO A 236 -4.54 6.94 2.28
N VAL A 237 -3.73 6.24 3.08
CA VAL A 237 -2.97 5.05 2.64
C VAL A 237 -3.92 3.86 2.49
N PHE A 238 -4.70 3.61 3.55
CA PHE A 238 -5.77 2.64 3.57
C PHE A 238 -7.09 3.32 3.85
N TYR A 239 -8.15 2.85 3.19
CA TYR A 239 -9.50 3.35 3.40
C TYR A 239 -10.47 2.20 3.68
N SER A 240 -11.53 2.50 4.43
CA SER A 240 -12.56 1.53 4.80
C SER A 240 -13.63 1.43 3.73
N VAL A 241 -13.93 0.18 3.36
CA VAL A 241 -14.99 -0.17 2.41
C VAL A 241 -16.15 -0.90 3.12
N PRO A 242 -17.38 -0.86 2.56
CA PRO A 242 -18.51 -1.65 3.05
C PRO A 242 -18.20 -3.15 3.07
N LEU A 243 -18.73 -3.87 4.06
CA LEU A 243 -18.59 -5.34 4.12
C LEU A 243 -19.13 -6.05 2.88
N SER A 244 -20.26 -5.57 2.34
CA SER A 244 -20.99 -6.15 1.21
C SER A 244 -22.00 -5.13 0.68
N ARG A 245 -22.65 -5.45 -0.45
CA ARG A 245 -23.78 -4.65 -0.96
C ARG A 245 -24.94 -4.55 0.04
N GLU A 246 -25.17 -5.58 0.85
CA GLU A 246 -26.31 -5.66 1.78
C GLU A 246 -26.28 -4.61 2.90
N VAL A 247 -25.09 -4.11 3.26
CA VAL A 247 -24.95 -3.08 4.29
C VAL A 247 -25.10 -1.66 3.73
N VAL A 248 -25.12 -1.49 2.41
CA VAL A 248 -25.35 -0.22 1.72
C VAL A 248 -26.86 -0.05 1.47
N ALA A 249 -27.36 1.19 1.54
CA ALA A 249 -28.77 1.50 1.28
C ALA A 249 -29.14 1.13 -0.17
N GLU A 250 -30.39 0.73 -0.41
CA GLU A 250 -30.82 0.20 -1.72
C GLU A 250 -30.73 1.27 -2.82
N GLU A 251 -31.12 2.49 -2.49
CA GLU A 251 -31.06 3.69 -3.31
C GLU A 251 -29.64 4.24 -3.50
N SER A 252 -28.68 3.77 -2.70
CA SER A 252 -27.30 4.22 -2.75
C SER A 252 -26.45 3.28 -3.58
N GLU A 253 -25.52 3.86 -4.34
CA GLU A 253 -24.53 3.13 -5.12
C GLU A 253 -23.47 2.50 -4.19
N LEU A 254 -23.13 1.23 -4.45
CA LEU A 254 -21.86 0.66 -4.02
C LEU A 254 -20.88 0.84 -5.18
N LEU A 255 -19.83 1.62 -4.98
CA LEU A 255 -18.82 1.86 -6.01
C LEU A 255 -18.17 0.53 -6.41
N ALA A 256 -17.92 0.32 -7.70
CA ALA A 256 -17.48 -0.97 -8.23
C ALA A 256 -16.18 -1.46 -7.56
N TYR A 257 -15.27 -0.54 -7.29
CA TYR A 257 -14.00 -0.81 -6.62
C TYR A 257 -14.18 -0.98 -5.09
N ASP A 258 -15.25 -0.46 -4.48
CA ASP A 258 -15.57 -0.74 -3.07
C ASP A 258 -16.27 -2.09 -2.87
N ASP A 259 -16.76 -2.71 -3.95
CA ASP A 259 -17.35 -4.05 -3.93
C ASP A 259 -16.26 -5.12 -3.98
N ILE A 260 -15.74 -5.48 -2.81
CA ILE A 260 -14.65 -6.46 -2.69
C ILE A 260 -15.01 -7.84 -3.25
N GLU A 261 -16.29 -8.21 -3.27
CA GLU A 261 -16.68 -9.46 -3.94
C GLU A 261 -16.55 -9.37 -5.45
N ALA A 262 -16.86 -8.20 -6.03
CA ALA A 262 -16.65 -7.95 -7.46
C ALA A 262 -15.15 -7.87 -7.77
N VAL A 263 -14.36 -7.15 -6.96
CA VAL A 263 -12.90 -7.06 -7.10
C VAL A 263 -12.28 -8.46 -7.08
N ILE A 264 -12.63 -9.33 -6.12
CA ILE A 264 -12.13 -10.71 -6.08
C ILE A 264 -12.47 -11.47 -7.37
N LYS A 265 -13.69 -11.31 -7.90
CA LYS A 265 -14.15 -12.01 -9.11
C LYS A 265 -13.46 -11.50 -10.39
N ASP A 266 -12.93 -10.29 -10.37
CA ASP A 266 -12.23 -9.68 -11.50
C ASP A 266 -10.73 -10.05 -11.53
N HIS A 267 -10.19 -10.58 -10.43
CA HIS A 267 -8.77 -10.94 -10.32
C HIS A 267 -8.52 -12.44 -10.45
N ASP A 268 -7.66 -12.82 -11.40
CA ASP A 268 -7.22 -14.21 -11.63
C ASP A 268 -6.04 -14.64 -10.73
N TYR A 269 -5.32 -13.66 -10.19
CA TYR A 269 -4.20 -13.88 -9.29
C TYR A 269 -4.48 -13.19 -7.95
N ILE A 270 -4.70 -14.01 -6.92
CA ILE A 270 -4.99 -13.58 -5.55
C ILE A 270 -4.05 -14.35 -4.64
N ALA A 271 -3.43 -13.65 -3.70
CA ALA A 271 -2.62 -14.25 -2.66
C ALA A 271 -3.19 -13.91 -1.28
N VAL A 272 -3.06 -14.83 -0.34
CA VAL A 272 -3.33 -14.59 1.07
C VAL A 272 -2.05 -14.77 1.89
N GLN A 273 -1.86 -13.86 2.84
CA GLN A 273 -0.79 -13.94 3.82
C GLN A 273 -1.32 -13.81 5.25
N PRO A 274 -0.51 -14.23 6.25
CA PRO A 274 -0.73 -13.85 7.64
C PRO A 274 -0.87 -12.34 7.79
N CYS A 275 -1.88 -11.88 8.53
CA CYS A 275 -1.99 -10.46 8.88
C CYS A 275 -0.87 -10.08 9.84
N SER A 276 0.15 -9.36 9.35
CA SER A 276 1.34 -8.99 10.14
C SER A 276 1.00 -8.29 11.46
N CYS A 277 -0.04 -7.45 11.48
CA CYS A 277 -0.47 -6.73 12.68
C CYS A 277 -1.02 -7.66 13.78
N ARG A 278 -1.64 -8.79 13.42
CA ARG A 278 -2.06 -9.82 14.40
C ARG A 278 -0.97 -10.82 14.68
N TYR A 279 -0.16 -11.11 13.66
CA TYR A 279 0.87 -12.13 13.77
C TYR A 279 2.00 -11.71 14.71
N TYR A 280 2.39 -10.43 14.65
CA TYR A 280 3.42 -9.87 15.52
C TYR A 280 3.14 -10.06 17.03
N PRO A 281 2.02 -9.58 17.60
CA PRO A 281 1.77 -9.75 19.03
C PRO A 281 1.66 -11.23 19.44
N TYR A 282 1.12 -12.09 18.57
CA TYR A 282 1.11 -13.53 18.80
C TYR A 282 2.53 -14.11 18.91
N VAL A 283 3.43 -13.74 18.00
CA VAL A 283 4.83 -14.18 18.02
C VAL A 283 5.56 -13.67 19.27
N VAL A 284 5.34 -12.42 19.67
CA VAL A 284 5.90 -11.85 20.91
C VAL A 284 5.47 -12.68 22.12
N GLU A 285 4.18 -13.02 22.22
CA GLU A 285 3.67 -13.87 23.30
C GLU A 285 4.30 -15.28 23.28
N CYS A 286 4.52 -15.87 22.10
CA CYS A 286 5.22 -17.15 21.99
C CYS A 286 6.66 -17.06 22.49
N HIS A 287 7.39 -15.99 22.17
CA HIS A 287 8.74 -15.75 22.68
C HIS A 287 8.77 -15.65 24.20
N GLU A 288 7.87 -14.87 24.79
CA GLU A 288 7.75 -14.71 26.25
C GLU A 288 7.49 -16.05 26.97
N LYS A 289 6.76 -16.97 26.32
CA LYS A 289 6.43 -18.30 26.85
C LYS A 289 7.45 -19.38 26.48
N GLY A 290 8.37 -19.12 25.56
CA GLY A 290 9.25 -20.14 24.98
C GLY A 290 8.51 -21.18 24.15
N GLU A 291 7.41 -20.78 23.51
CA GLU A 291 6.59 -21.63 22.63
C GLU A 291 7.01 -21.47 21.16
N SER A 292 6.82 -22.52 20.37
CA SER A 292 7.03 -22.45 18.92
C SER A 292 5.86 -21.77 18.23
N PHE A 293 6.16 -21.00 17.19
CA PHE A 293 5.18 -20.38 16.29
C PHE A 293 5.43 -20.82 14.83
N PRO A 294 4.44 -20.72 13.94
CA PRO A 294 4.61 -21.06 12.53
C PRO A 294 5.65 -20.17 11.81
N THR A 295 6.20 -20.62 10.71
CA THR A 295 6.97 -19.76 9.79
C THR A 295 6.09 -19.34 8.61
N PHE A 296 6.47 -18.30 7.87
CA PHE A 296 5.85 -17.98 6.57
C PHE A 296 5.82 -19.21 5.68
N LYS A 297 6.90 -20.00 5.67
CA LYS A 297 6.95 -21.28 4.96
C LYS A 297 5.86 -22.28 5.37
N ASP A 298 5.41 -22.27 6.61
CA ASP A 298 4.30 -23.13 7.05
C ASP A 298 2.95 -22.61 6.56
N PHE A 299 2.72 -21.29 6.57
CA PHE A 299 1.54 -20.68 5.93
C PHE A 299 1.51 -20.94 4.43
N MET A 300 2.65 -20.85 3.75
CA MET A 300 2.80 -21.09 2.32
C MET A 300 2.34 -22.47 1.85
N ARG A 301 2.30 -23.47 2.74
CA ARG A 301 1.79 -24.82 2.42
C ARG A 301 0.27 -24.87 2.34
N GLY A 302 -0.44 -23.87 2.89
CA GLY A 302 -1.89 -23.83 2.99
C GLY A 302 -2.45 -24.63 4.17
N ASP A 303 -1.59 -25.29 4.96
CA ASP A 303 -2.01 -26.12 6.10
C ASP A 303 -2.46 -25.27 7.31
N GLN A 304 -2.27 -23.95 7.26
CA GLN A 304 -2.54 -22.98 8.33
C GLN A 304 -3.77 -22.09 8.07
N GLY A 305 -4.65 -22.48 7.14
CA GLY A 305 -5.86 -21.70 6.76
C GLY A 305 -6.79 -21.33 7.90
N ASP A 306 -6.89 -22.17 8.93
CA ASP A 306 -7.72 -21.94 10.11
C ASP A 306 -6.90 -21.53 11.34
N PHE A 307 -5.64 -21.13 11.15
CA PHE A 307 -4.77 -20.73 12.25
C PHE A 307 -5.33 -19.50 12.98
N ARG A 308 -5.33 -19.56 14.31
CA ARG A 308 -5.83 -18.51 15.19
C ARG A 308 -4.76 -18.04 16.16
N ASP A 309 -4.73 -16.74 16.42
CA ASP A 309 -3.88 -16.14 17.46
C ASP A 309 -4.39 -16.47 18.87
N SER A 310 -3.72 -15.93 19.88
CA SER A 310 -4.08 -16.09 21.29
C SER A 310 -5.41 -15.45 21.68
N ASN A 311 -5.92 -14.49 20.90
CA ASN A 311 -7.26 -13.92 21.06
C ASN A 311 -8.34 -14.78 20.39
N GLY A 312 -7.93 -15.83 19.67
CA GLY A 312 -8.82 -16.67 18.89
C GLY A 312 -9.17 -16.08 17.53
N ASP A 313 -8.49 -15.04 17.06
CA ASP A 313 -8.73 -14.42 15.76
C ASP A 313 -7.95 -15.14 14.67
N ARG A 314 -8.58 -15.35 13.51
CA ARG A 314 -7.91 -15.96 12.34
C ARG A 314 -6.78 -15.05 11.86
N ILE A 315 -5.62 -15.60 11.51
CA ILE A 315 -4.49 -14.77 11.07
C ILE A 315 -4.40 -14.63 9.55
N GLU A 316 -4.61 -15.72 8.80
CA GLU A 316 -4.46 -15.77 7.35
C GLU A 316 -5.68 -15.14 6.64
N THR A 317 -5.73 -13.81 6.61
CA THR A 317 -6.87 -13.06 6.05
C THR A 317 -6.48 -11.81 5.26
N CYS A 318 -5.19 -11.55 5.06
CA CYS A 318 -4.73 -10.36 4.33
C CYS A 318 -4.53 -10.73 2.87
N PHE A 319 -5.30 -10.12 1.97
CA PHE A 319 -5.19 -10.40 0.54
C PHE A 319 -4.27 -9.41 -0.16
N ALA A 320 -3.49 -9.93 -1.10
CA ALA A 320 -2.92 -9.14 -2.20
C ALA A 320 -3.61 -9.57 -3.50
N MET A 321 -3.79 -8.64 -4.43
CA MET A 321 -4.40 -8.87 -5.74
C MET A 321 -3.41 -8.58 -6.88
N GLY A 322 -3.60 -9.22 -8.03
CA GLY A 322 -2.91 -8.88 -9.27
C GLY A 322 -1.40 -8.95 -9.17
N ASP A 323 -0.70 -7.91 -9.64
CA ASP A 323 0.75 -7.85 -9.67
C ASP A 323 1.39 -7.92 -8.28
N ASP A 324 0.80 -7.25 -7.29
CA ASP A 324 1.26 -7.30 -5.89
C ASP A 324 1.16 -8.72 -5.32
N ALA A 325 0.12 -9.47 -5.69
CA ALA A 325 -0.01 -10.87 -5.32
C ALA A 325 1.09 -11.74 -5.95
N GLU A 326 1.43 -11.52 -7.23
CA GLU A 326 2.53 -12.22 -7.89
C GLU A 326 3.87 -11.96 -7.20
N TYR A 327 4.15 -10.68 -6.91
CA TYR A 327 5.39 -10.29 -6.28
C TYR A 327 5.50 -10.83 -4.86
N LEU A 328 4.44 -10.72 -4.06
CA LEU A 328 4.35 -11.27 -2.71
C LEU A 328 4.58 -12.79 -2.67
N VAL A 329 3.95 -13.54 -3.59
CA VAL A 329 4.17 -14.98 -3.72
C VAL A 329 5.61 -15.29 -4.13
N SER A 330 6.20 -14.45 -4.99
CA SER A 330 7.59 -14.61 -5.44
C SER A 330 8.61 -14.48 -4.31
N LEU A 331 8.32 -13.62 -3.32
CA LEU A 331 9.11 -13.45 -2.10
C LEU A 331 8.83 -14.53 -1.04
N GLY A 332 7.83 -15.39 -1.26
CA GLY A 332 7.42 -16.42 -0.30
C GLY A 332 6.67 -15.87 0.91
N LEU A 333 6.06 -14.69 0.78
CA LEU A 333 5.37 -13.99 1.86
C LEU A 333 3.87 -14.31 1.94
N GLY A 334 3.31 -14.98 0.94
CA GLY A 334 1.95 -15.53 1.02
C GLY A 334 1.64 -16.45 -0.14
N ARG A 335 0.55 -17.20 -0.02
CA ARG A 335 0.21 -18.28 -0.96
C ARG A 335 -0.89 -17.85 -1.90
N ARG A 336 -0.82 -18.32 -3.15
CA ARG A 336 -1.89 -18.15 -4.12
C ARG A 336 -3.14 -18.91 -3.68
N ILE A 337 -4.30 -18.26 -3.81
CA ILE A 337 -5.63 -18.84 -3.59
C ILE A 337 -6.52 -18.59 -4.81
N ASP A 338 -7.60 -19.34 -4.92
CA ASP A 338 -8.63 -19.08 -5.92
C ASP A 338 -9.71 -18.13 -5.37
N GLN A 339 -10.59 -17.70 -6.26
CA GLN A 339 -11.67 -16.76 -5.94
C GLN A 339 -12.69 -17.36 -4.95
N GLU A 340 -12.91 -18.68 -4.98
CA GLU A 340 -13.84 -19.35 -4.06
C GLU A 340 -13.32 -19.30 -2.62
N GLU A 341 -12.05 -19.63 -2.43
CA GLU A 341 -11.37 -19.54 -1.14
C GLU A 341 -11.31 -18.09 -0.65
N ALA A 342 -11.00 -17.12 -1.52
CA ALA A 342 -10.97 -15.71 -1.17
C ALA A 342 -12.35 -15.20 -0.69
N LEU A 343 -13.43 -15.54 -1.40
CA LEU A 343 -14.80 -15.18 -1.00
C LEU A 343 -15.20 -15.86 0.32
N LYS A 344 -14.76 -17.10 0.56
CA LYS A 344 -14.99 -17.78 1.83
C LYS A 344 -14.28 -17.08 2.99
N ILE A 345 -13.00 -16.73 2.83
CA ILE A 345 -12.22 -16.01 3.85
C ILE A 345 -12.86 -14.64 4.14
N LEU A 346 -13.29 -13.92 3.09
CA LEU A 346 -13.99 -12.65 3.19
C LEU A 346 -15.29 -12.79 4.01
N GLN A 347 -16.11 -13.78 3.69
CA GLN A 347 -17.36 -14.03 4.42
C GLN A 347 -17.09 -14.33 5.90
N GLN A 348 -16.14 -15.21 6.19
CA GLN A 348 -15.77 -15.52 7.57
C GLN A 348 -15.28 -14.27 8.32
N SER A 349 -14.58 -13.35 7.66
CA SER A 349 -14.11 -12.11 8.30
C SER A 349 -15.23 -11.13 8.60
N ARG A 350 -16.28 -11.13 7.77
CA ARG A 350 -17.52 -10.41 8.10
C ARG A 350 -18.10 -10.96 9.38
N ASP A 351 -18.16 -12.27 9.53
CA ASP A 351 -18.71 -12.97 10.70
C ASP A 351 -17.84 -12.79 11.96
N ASP A 352 -16.52 -12.78 11.79
CA ASP A 352 -15.54 -12.49 12.85
C ASP A 352 -15.63 -11.04 13.36
N GLY A 353 -16.24 -10.12 12.58
CA GLY A 353 -16.41 -8.72 12.97
C GLY A 353 -15.31 -7.79 12.48
N PHE A 354 -14.48 -8.25 11.53
CA PHE A 354 -13.38 -7.46 11.00
C PHE A 354 -13.84 -6.31 10.10
N ILE A 355 -12.99 -5.29 9.99
CA ILE A 355 -13.15 -4.16 9.08
C ILE A 355 -12.42 -4.48 7.79
N LEU A 356 -13.04 -4.22 6.63
CA LEU A 356 -12.36 -4.27 5.36
C LEU A 356 -11.67 -2.93 5.09
N HIS A 357 -10.35 -2.95 5.02
CA HIS A 357 -9.55 -1.82 4.55
C HIS A 357 -8.89 -2.20 3.23
N CYS A 358 -8.89 -1.27 2.29
CA CYS A 358 -8.23 -1.46 1.02
C CYS A 358 -7.13 -0.43 0.87
N LEU A 359 -6.07 -0.79 0.16
CA LEU A 359 -5.09 0.18 -0.26
C LEU A 359 -5.72 1.17 -1.23
N TYR A 360 -5.33 2.44 -1.13
CA TYR A 360 -5.99 3.52 -1.85
C TYR A 360 -5.64 3.50 -3.35
N GLY A 361 -6.52 2.89 -4.15
CA GLY A 361 -6.40 2.78 -5.61
C GLY A 361 -7.55 1.97 -6.20
N LYS A 362 -7.82 2.12 -7.51
CA LYS A 362 -8.95 1.43 -8.18
C LYS A 362 -8.71 -0.07 -8.41
N GLU A 363 -7.44 -0.48 -8.53
CA GLU A 363 -7.07 -1.89 -8.79
C GLU A 363 -6.84 -2.71 -7.51
N HIS A 364 -6.95 -2.11 -6.32
CA HIS A 364 -6.84 -2.82 -5.04
C HIS A 364 -5.65 -3.77 -4.93
N ALA A 365 -4.42 -3.24 -4.85
CA ALA A 365 -3.25 -4.07 -4.58
C ALA A 365 -3.41 -4.94 -3.30
N TRP A 366 -4.10 -4.41 -2.29
CA TRP A 366 -4.28 -5.07 -0.99
C TRP A 366 -5.67 -4.90 -0.41
N VAL A 367 -6.20 -5.98 0.17
CA VAL A 367 -7.44 -6.00 0.96
C VAL A 367 -7.17 -6.60 2.33
N CYS A 368 -7.12 -5.72 3.33
CA CYS A 368 -6.88 -6.05 4.73
C CYS A 368 -8.20 -6.30 5.47
N GLN A 369 -8.25 -7.37 6.27
CA GLN A 369 -9.42 -7.74 7.08
C GLN A 369 -9.08 -7.57 8.56
N CYS A 370 -9.22 -6.34 9.02
CA CYS A 370 -8.59 -5.82 10.24
C CYS A 370 -9.43 -6.05 11.50
N ASN A 371 -8.80 -6.56 12.54
CA ASN A 371 -9.28 -6.38 13.91
C ASN A 371 -8.67 -5.07 14.47
N PRO A 372 -9.47 -4.02 14.72
CA PRO A 372 -8.95 -2.72 15.14
C PRO A 372 -8.30 -2.71 16.53
N LYS A 373 -8.48 -3.74 17.36
CA LYS A 373 -7.79 -3.87 18.65
C LYS A 373 -6.27 -4.03 18.51
N VAL A 374 -5.82 -4.50 17.35
CA VAL A 374 -4.43 -4.88 17.06
C VAL A 374 -3.95 -4.38 15.70
N CYS A 375 -4.81 -3.68 14.93
CA CYS A 375 -4.48 -3.24 13.60
C CYS A 375 -3.70 -1.93 13.58
N GLY A 376 -2.56 -1.92 12.90
CA GLY A 376 -1.75 -0.72 12.67
C GLY A 376 -2.49 0.39 11.91
N ILE A 377 -3.36 0.06 10.95
CA ILE A 377 -4.12 1.06 10.16
C ILE A 377 -5.03 1.91 11.06
N THR A 378 -5.74 1.27 11.99
CA THR A 378 -6.63 2.01 12.90
C THR A 378 -5.86 2.71 14.01
N ALA A 379 -4.77 2.11 14.49
CA ALA A 379 -3.86 2.72 15.46
C ALA A 379 -3.18 3.98 14.90
N GLN A 380 -2.86 4.00 13.60
CA GLN A 380 -2.25 5.16 12.93
C GLN A 380 -3.13 6.41 13.00
N TRP A 381 -4.46 6.29 12.99
CA TRP A 381 -5.32 7.46 13.18
C TRP A 381 -5.23 8.02 14.60
N ALA A 382 -5.15 7.16 15.62
CA ALA A 382 -4.95 7.63 17.00
C ALA A 382 -3.57 8.28 17.17
N ALA A 383 -2.52 7.67 16.61
CA ALA A 383 -1.17 8.24 16.61
C ALA A 383 -1.13 9.58 15.85
N GLY A 384 -1.83 9.69 14.71
CA GLY A 384 -1.98 10.93 13.97
C GLY A 384 -2.72 12.00 14.77
N ALA A 385 -3.75 11.64 15.53
CA ALA A 385 -4.43 12.58 16.41
C ALA A 385 -3.50 13.10 17.51
N GLU A 386 -2.69 12.24 18.12
CA GLU A 386 -1.69 12.64 19.12
C GLU A 386 -0.64 13.59 18.51
N ALA A 387 -0.06 13.19 17.38
CA ALA A 387 0.92 13.95 16.62
C ALA A 387 0.44 15.37 16.24
N LEU A 388 -0.82 15.48 15.83
CA LEU A 388 -1.42 16.75 15.41
C LEU A 388 -1.98 17.60 16.57
N GLY A 389 -1.89 17.12 17.81
CA GLY A 389 -2.41 17.83 18.98
C GLY A 389 -3.91 17.62 19.26
N GLY A 390 -4.55 16.65 18.61
CA GLY A 390 -5.87 16.15 18.95
C GLY A 390 -6.70 15.70 17.75
N TRP A 391 -7.81 15.01 18.04
CA TRP A 391 -8.78 14.57 17.03
C TRP A 391 -9.39 15.70 16.22
N GLU A 392 -9.50 16.92 16.78
CA GLU A 392 -10.02 18.07 16.05
C GLU A 392 -9.13 18.45 14.87
N GLU A 393 -7.81 18.43 15.05
CA GLU A 393 -6.86 18.76 13.98
C GLU A 393 -6.74 17.64 12.95
N LEU A 394 -6.76 16.38 13.39
CA LEU A 394 -6.76 15.23 12.48
C LEU A 394 -8.00 15.22 11.57
N GLN A 395 -9.18 15.54 12.11
CA GLN A 395 -10.42 15.56 11.35
C GLN A 395 -10.46 16.62 10.24
N LYS A 396 -9.57 17.62 10.28
CA LYS A 396 -9.42 18.63 9.23
C LYS A 396 -8.55 18.13 8.07
N GLN A 397 -7.79 17.04 8.26
CA GLN A 397 -6.89 16.52 7.23
C GLN A 397 -7.67 15.76 6.17
N SER A 398 -7.32 16.01 4.91
CA SER A 398 -7.94 15.37 3.76
C SER A 398 -7.80 13.85 3.77
N ALA A 399 -6.65 13.33 4.21
CA ALA A 399 -6.44 11.88 4.35
C ALA A 399 -7.46 11.25 5.31
N PHE A 400 -7.77 11.93 6.43
CA PHE A 400 -8.76 11.44 7.39
C PHE A 400 -10.19 11.56 6.84
N ILE A 401 -10.52 12.65 6.15
CA ILE A 401 -11.82 12.83 5.49
C ILE A 401 -12.02 11.76 4.40
N GLY A 402 -10.97 11.42 3.67
CA GLY A 402 -10.94 10.43 2.60
C GLY A 402 -10.95 8.98 3.07
N ARG A 403 -10.89 8.70 4.39
CA ARG A 403 -10.78 7.33 4.94
C ARG A 403 -11.93 6.39 4.57
N THR A 404 -13.00 6.89 3.95
CA THR A 404 -14.13 6.10 3.42
C THR A 404 -15.01 6.94 2.48
N HIS A 405 -15.63 6.28 1.51
CA HIS A 405 -16.59 6.90 0.57
C HIS A 405 -18.03 6.95 1.11
N TYR A 406 -18.29 6.44 2.31
CA TYR A 406 -19.66 6.26 2.82
C TYR A 406 -19.92 7.02 4.13
N ALA A 407 -21.16 7.48 4.30
CA ALA A 407 -21.72 7.92 5.55
C ALA A 407 -22.56 6.80 6.18
N LEU A 408 -22.75 6.86 7.50
CA LEU A 408 -23.63 5.93 8.22
C LEU A 408 -24.96 6.65 8.50
N GLU A 409 -26.04 6.11 7.96
CA GLU A 409 -27.39 6.58 8.24
C GLU A 409 -28.12 5.65 9.20
N VAL A 410 -28.95 6.25 10.07
CA VAL A 410 -29.71 5.54 11.10
C VAL A 410 -31.18 5.95 11.04
N ASN A 411 -32.06 4.99 10.78
CA ASN A 411 -33.50 5.15 10.87
C ASN A 411 -33.96 4.91 12.32
N PHE A 412 -34.05 5.98 13.10
CA PHE A 412 -34.48 5.91 14.49
C PHE A 412 -35.95 5.49 14.68
N THR A 413 -36.80 5.58 13.65
CA THR A 413 -38.18 5.07 13.70
C THR A 413 -38.24 3.55 13.67
N SER A 414 -37.33 2.91 12.93
CA SER A 414 -37.23 1.44 12.86
C SER A 414 -36.33 0.86 13.96
N CYS A 415 -35.50 1.70 14.59
CA CYS A 415 -34.61 1.28 15.65
C CYS A 415 -35.38 0.93 16.94
N VAL A 416 -35.20 -0.30 17.42
CA VAL A 416 -35.83 -0.78 18.66
C VAL A 416 -34.90 -0.68 19.89
N GLY A 417 -33.75 -0.01 19.77
CA GLY A 417 -32.83 0.20 20.90
C GLY A 417 -32.18 -1.08 21.47
N CYS A 418 -32.10 -2.17 20.69
CA CYS A 418 -31.67 -3.48 21.19
C CYS A 418 -30.18 -3.62 21.58
N GLY A 419 -29.31 -2.67 21.20
CA GLY A 419 -27.90 -2.68 21.59
C GLY A 419 -26.96 -3.52 20.70
N THR A 420 -27.46 -4.41 19.84
CA THR A 420 -26.62 -5.30 19.02
C THR A 420 -25.58 -4.55 18.17
N CYS A 421 -25.91 -3.34 17.69
CA CYS A 421 -24.96 -2.52 16.94
C CYS A 421 -23.78 -2.02 17.80
N ALA A 422 -24.01 -1.76 19.09
CA ALA A 422 -22.97 -1.35 20.03
C ALA A 422 -22.04 -2.53 20.31
N ASP A 423 -22.59 -3.69 20.67
CA ASP A 423 -21.83 -4.92 20.95
C ASP A 423 -20.98 -5.37 19.77
N ARG A 424 -21.46 -5.13 18.54
CA ARG A 424 -20.75 -5.52 17.31
C ARG A 424 -19.71 -4.51 16.84
N CYS A 425 -19.75 -3.26 17.29
CA CYS A 425 -18.89 -2.23 16.73
C CYS A 425 -17.42 -2.53 17.06
N PRO A 426 -16.57 -2.86 16.08
CA PRO A 426 -15.20 -3.27 16.40
C PRO A 426 -14.34 -2.11 16.90
N MET A 427 -14.75 -0.86 16.61
CA MET A 427 -14.08 0.37 17.05
C MET A 427 -14.61 0.92 18.39
N ASP A 428 -15.58 0.24 19.02
CA ASP A 428 -16.32 0.77 20.18
C ASP A 428 -16.90 2.18 19.93
N ALA A 429 -17.18 2.51 18.67
CA ALA A 429 -17.64 3.84 18.26
C ALA A 429 -19.13 4.07 18.55
N ILE A 430 -19.85 3.07 19.07
CA ILE A 430 -21.29 3.12 19.31
C ILE A 430 -21.56 2.90 20.79
N THR A 431 -22.25 3.85 21.43
CA THR A 431 -22.71 3.74 22.82
C THR A 431 -24.24 3.72 22.88
N MET A 432 -24.79 3.11 23.93
CA MET A 432 -26.24 3.14 24.21
C MET A 432 -26.52 4.25 25.22
N ASP A 433 -27.35 5.22 24.86
CA ASP A 433 -27.74 6.30 25.78
C ASP A 433 -28.83 5.81 26.74
N ASN A 434 -28.64 6.07 28.04
CA ASN A 434 -29.54 5.65 29.11
C ASN A 434 -30.82 6.50 29.22
N TYR A 435 -30.88 7.68 28.59
CA TYR A 435 -32.00 8.61 28.75
C TYR A 435 -33.00 8.66 27.58
N GLU A 436 -32.56 8.42 26.34
CA GLU A 436 -33.43 8.39 25.15
C GLU A 436 -33.43 7.03 24.40
N GLY A 437 -32.71 6.02 24.91
CA GLY A 437 -32.83 4.60 24.52
C GLY A 437 -32.27 4.20 23.15
N GLY A 438 -31.65 5.14 22.42
CA GLY A 438 -31.09 4.91 21.10
C GLY A 438 -29.55 4.83 21.09
N PRO A 439 -28.97 4.21 20.06
CA PRO A 439 -27.52 4.15 19.92
C PRO A 439 -26.94 5.47 19.38
N ARG A 440 -25.85 5.95 19.97
CA ARG A 440 -25.09 7.15 19.54
C ARG A 440 -23.75 6.75 18.95
N VAL A 441 -23.29 7.46 17.92
CA VAL A 441 -22.04 7.18 17.22
C VAL A 441 -21.03 8.29 17.50
N THR A 442 -19.84 7.93 17.95
CA THR A 442 -18.67 8.82 18.01
C THR A 442 -18.02 8.85 16.63
N ASP A 443 -18.20 9.96 15.92
CA ASP A 443 -17.98 9.98 14.47
C ASP A 443 -16.55 9.69 14.02
N HIS A 444 -15.57 10.30 14.69
CA HIS A 444 -14.15 10.14 14.36
C HIS A 444 -13.62 8.72 14.65
N LEU A 445 -14.28 7.95 15.52
CA LEU A 445 -13.92 6.55 15.76
C LEU A 445 -14.58 5.61 14.74
N CYS A 446 -15.68 6.05 14.11
CA CYS A 446 -16.43 5.22 13.19
C CYS A 446 -15.72 5.12 11.84
N GLN A 447 -15.32 3.90 11.48
CA GLN A 447 -14.69 3.58 10.20
C GLN A 447 -15.69 3.33 9.06
N ARG A 448 -17.00 3.45 9.33
CA ARG A 448 -18.07 3.20 8.32
C ARG A 448 -17.99 1.81 7.67
N CYS A 449 -17.44 0.83 8.38
CA CYS A 449 -17.23 -0.53 7.86
C CYS A 449 -18.54 -1.28 7.56
N GLY A 450 -19.65 -0.95 8.23
CA GLY A 450 -20.93 -1.63 8.04
C GLY A 450 -21.20 -2.82 8.97
N GLN A 451 -20.28 -3.17 9.89
CA GLN A 451 -20.50 -4.24 10.88
C GLN A 451 -21.78 -4.04 11.71
N CYS A 452 -22.08 -2.81 12.10
CA CYS A 452 -23.32 -2.48 12.83
C CYS A 452 -24.59 -2.60 11.98
N ALA A 453 -24.49 -2.43 10.66
CA ALA A 453 -25.60 -2.60 9.72
C ALA A 453 -25.83 -4.09 9.44
N TYR A 454 -24.76 -4.87 9.28
CA TYR A 454 -24.79 -6.31 9.04
C TYR A 454 -25.58 -7.07 10.11
N VAL A 455 -25.41 -6.72 11.38
CA VAL A 455 -26.08 -7.42 12.50
C VAL A 455 -27.41 -6.79 12.92
N CYS A 456 -27.86 -5.70 12.29
CA CYS A 456 -29.05 -4.99 12.74
C CYS A 456 -30.33 -5.77 12.38
N PRO A 457 -31.10 -6.28 13.36
CA PRO A 457 -32.28 -7.11 13.07
C PRO A 457 -33.45 -6.33 12.46
N GLN A 458 -33.40 -5.00 12.50
CA GLN A 458 -34.41 -4.12 11.92
C GLN A 458 -33.93 -3.44 10.63
N SER A 459 -32.71 -3.73 10.18
CA SER A 459 -32.04 -3.03 9.08
C SER A 459 -32.08 -1.49 9.23
N ALA A 460 -32.11 -1.00 10.47
CA ALA A 460 -32.27 0.41 10.81
C ALA A 460 -30.99 1.23 10.59
N ARG A 461 -29.90 0.59 10.14
CA ARG A 461 -28.61 1.20 9.87
C ARG A 461 -28.16 0.80 8.48
N LYS A 462 -27.73 1.77 7.68
CA LYS A 462 -27.21 1.55 6.33
C LYS A 462 -26.07 2.49 6.04
N LEU A 463 -25.17 2.07 5.17
CA LEU A 463 -24.17 2.94 4.57
C LEU A 463 -24.75 3.63 3.35
N VAL A 464 -24.45 4.91 3.18
CA VAL A 464 -24.87 5.71 2.02
C VAL A 464 -23.62 6.35 1.44
N LYS A 465 -23.41 6.19 0.14
CA LYS A 465 -22.32 6.83 -0.60
C LYS A 465 -22.40 8.35 -0.36
N ARG A 466 -21.26 8.94 -0.02
CA ARG A 466 -21.13 10.38 0.12
C ARG A 466 -21.33 11.08 -1.23
N PRO A 467 -21.66 12.38 -1.25
CA PRO A 467 -21.74 13.14 -2.49
C PRO A 467 -20.46 13.02 -3.32
N ASP A 468 -20.57 12.97 -4.65
CA ASP A 468 -19.43 12.80 -5.55
C ASP A 468 -18.39 13.92 -5.40
N ASP A 469 -18.83 15.14 -5.06
CA ASP A 469 -17.97 16.30 -4.80
C ASP A 469 -17.28 16.28 -3.43
N GLU A 470 -17.55 15.26 -2.61
CA GLU A 470 -16.88 15.00 -1.33
C GLU A 470 -15.99 13.75 -1.36
N ILE A 471 -16.00 12.99 -2.46
CA ILE A 471 -15.19 11.79 -2.65
C ILE A 471 -13.96 12.17 -3.48
N LEU A 472 -12.80 11.84 -2.95
CA LEU A 472 -11.54 11.93 -3.68
C LEU A 472 -11.57 10.91 -4.83
N GLU A 473 -11.29 11.33 -6.06
CA GLU A 473 -11.06 10.35 -7.13
C GLU A 473 -9.80 9.54 -6.80
N MET A 474 -9.95 8.23 -6.93
CA MET A 474 -8.88 7.31 -6.63
C MET A 474 -7.91 7.20 -7.80
N PRO A 475 -6.61 7.08 -7.51
CA PRO A 475 -5.61 6.74 -8.52
C PRO A 475 -5.92 5.37 -9.13
N HIS A 476 -5.48 5.17 -10.37
CA HIS A 476 -5.65 3.88 -11.06
C HIS A 476 -4.64 2.88 -10.51
N LEU A 477 -3.36 3.25 -10.56
CA LEU A 477 -2.24 2.45 -10.09
C LEU A 477 -1.74 2.91 -8.73
N LEU A 478 -1.03 2.02 -8.04
CA LEU A 478 -0.41 2.33 -6.76
C LEU A 478 0.71 3.38 -6.91
N GLU A 479 1.42 3.40 -8.04
CA GLU A 479 2.45 4.42 -8.34
C GLU A 479 1.84 5.81 -8.45
N ASP A 480 0.64 5.89 -9.01
CA ASP A 480 -0.09 7.16 -9.16
C ASP A 480 -0.46 7.71 -7.78
N ASP A 481 -0.91 6.83 -6.87
CA ASP A 481 -1.14 7.19 -5.48
C ASP A 481 0.15 7.70 -4.82
N TYR A 482 1.27 6.99 -5.01
CA TYR A 482 2.55 7.42 -4.46
C TYR A 482 2.99 8.79 -4.96
N ASN A 483 2.80 9.05 -6.25
CA ASN A 483 3.12 10.33 -6.87
C ASN A 483 2.18 11.43 -6.38
N GLN A 484 0.88 11.15 -6.27
CA GLN A 484 -0.11 12.10 -5.77
C GLN A 484 0.17 12.51 -4.32
N LYS A 485 0.41 11.55 -3.41
CA LYS A 485 0.77 11.83 -2.01
C LYS A 485 2.07 12.62 -1.91
N ALA A 486 3.10 12.20 -2.65
CA ALA A 486 4.39 12.89 -2.64
C ALA A 486 4.28 14.33 -3.15
N ALA A 487 3.54 14.56 -4.23
CA ALA A 487 3.32 15.90 -4.78
C ALA A 487 2.56 16.81 -3.81
N TYR A 488 1.50 16.30 -3.18
CA TYR A 488 0.79 17.00 -2.12
C TYR A 488 1.75 17.41 -0.99
N ARG A 489 2.60 16.47 -0.55
CA ARG A 489 3.60 16.73 0.50
C ARG A 489 4.62 17.79 0.12
N PHE A 490 5.12 17.80 -1.12
CA PHE A 490 6.01 18.86 -1.62
C PHE A 490 5.32 20.23 -1.73
N GLU A 491 4.05 20.29 -2.15
CA GLU A 491 3.30 21.54 -2.25
C GLU A 491 3.07 22.21 -0.89
N HIS A 492 2.95 21.41 0.16
CA HIS A 492 2.68 21.87 1.51
C HIS A 492 3.93 21.95 2.39
N ASN A 493 5.13 21.80 1.81
CA ASN A 493 6.42 21.81 2.51
C ASN A 493 6.50 20.76 3.65
N LEU A 494 5.97 19.57 3.38
CA LEU A 494 5.94 18.45 4.32
C LEU A 494 7.09 17.46 4.12
N ILE A 495 7.99 17.74 3.17
CA ILE A 495 9.24 17.01 2.92
C ILE A 495 10.41 17.96 3.22
N GLY A 496 11.35 17.52 4.07
CA GLY A 496 12.45 18.33 4.57
C GLY A 496 12.05 19.34 5.66
N ARG A 497 10.91 19.14 6.34
CA ARG A 497 10.38 20.08 7.35
C ARG A 497 11.14 20.09 8.68
N GLY A 498 11.81 18.98 9.02
CA GLY A 498 12.36 18.74 10.35
C GLY A 498 11.27 18.67 11.41
N THR A 499 10.96 17.48 11.92
CA THR A 499 9.91 17.31 12.94
C THR A 499 10.48 17.41 14.36
N THR A 500 9.60 17.49 15.35
CA THR A 500 9.91 17.33 16.79
C THR A 500 9.06 16.20 17.41
N ALA A 501 8.70 15.21 16.60
CA ALA A 501 7.67 14.24 16.93
C ALA A 501 8.27 12.97 17.56
N SER A 502 7.64 12.44 18.60
CA SER A 502 8.11 11.21 19.24
C SER A 502 7.99 9.99 18.31
N ALA A 503 8.91 9.04 18.46
CA ALA A 503 8.99 7.80 17.69
C ALA A 503 7.64 7.06 17.60
N PHE A 504 7.39 6.49 16.42
CA PHE A 504 6.28 5.55 16.17
C PHE A 504 6.44 4.31 17.06
N LYS A 505 5.35 3.86 17.70
CA LYS A 505 5.30 2.57 18.41
C LYS A 505 4.26 1.69 17.74
N PHE A 506 4.70 0.53 17.23
CA PHE A 506 3.83 -0.53 16.70
C PHE A 506 3.03 -1.20 17.81
#